data_AF-I0YJ58-F1
#
_entry.id   AF-I0YJ58-F1
#
_cell.length_a   1.000
_cell.length_b   1.000
_cell.length_c   1.000
_cell.angle_alpha   90.00
_cell.angle_beta   90.00
_cell.angle_gamma   90.00
#
_symmetry.space_group_name_H-M   'P 1'
#
loop_
_entity.id
_entity.type
_entity.pdbx_description
1 polymer ?
#
loop_
_entity_poly.entity_id
_entity_poly.type
_entity_poly.pdbx_seq_one_letter_code
_entity_poly.pdbx_strand_id
1 'polypeptide(L)'
;MLHPCSSTSCTTRLTLALLLQMGVNSGEVAAALVPKKRLPSIGTCLHVGVAGFALQGGLGLVLRYHGVAADFIQSIDVVSVGADKKAVRKTISPEVDPDLFWGFRGAGGALGVAISYTTHAFAIPDNVQSAAYTFPIDIAAEVMTWYAGITATSPRQIYPGLLLSPAGNGKPATLFLSAFNLGPPTAATEAYFQQVAAYAVPRASSNSQPGQLYTERDYLSFSKDQSLGECGNLTAATYWNTYFTANDTLTSGNLPIGLINAAIAQIKAAPFSTLSISIVPGPSLPEGEDAAYYTPDAWSFRGSFYIFVGDTWDIPADDAEHIAYVEASSAAVKPYVVGNYINQIMFAEADDARNSYEAGIFGRLEGVKAAFDPLNLFRDLNYVHPNVKQPTNLFHGEIYNSLPFAAADAMAPAPYTAMSGVEAPQPM
;
A
#
# COMPACT_ATOMS: atom_id res chain seq x y z
N MET A 1 -16.45 -15.01 7.97
CA MET A 1 -17.87 -15.12 8.35
C MET A 1 -18.34 -13.74 8.79
N LEU A 2 -19.57 -13.35 8.46
CA LEU A 2 -20.15 -12.07 8.87
C LEU A 2 -20.88 -12.28 10.20
N HIS A 3 -20.47 -11.60 11.28
CA HIS A 3 -21.22 -11.64 12.55
C HIS A 3 -22.28 -10.52 12.55
N PRO A 4 -23.57 -10.81 12.79
CA PRO A 4 -24.62 -9.79 12.80
C PRO A 4 -24.51 -8.91 14.06
N CYS A 5 -24.60 -7.60 13.88
CA CYS A 5 -24.63 -6.61 14.96
C CYS A 5 -26.07 -6.48 15.52
N SER A 6 -26.25 -6.76 16.81
CA SER A 6 -27.56 -6.72 17.47
C SER A 6 -27.75 -5.45 18.31
N SER A 7 -28.01 -4.30 17.70
CA SER A 7 -28.75 -3.19 18.33
C SER A 7 -29.05 -2.07 17.33
N THR A 8 -30.06 -1.27 17.63
CA THR A 8 -30.71 -0.19 16.87
C THR A 8 -29.84 1.03 16.54
N SER A 9 -28.51 0.89 16.50
CA SER A 9 -27.53 1.96 16.26
C SER A 9 -26.88 1.94 14.87
N CYS A 10 -27.37 1.13 13.92
CA CYS A 10 -26.87 1.00 12.54
C CYS A 10 -27.14 2.23 11.64
N THR A 11 -26.82 3.43 12.12
CA THR A 11 -26.75 4.67 11.33
C THR A 11 -25.32 5.25 11.25
N THR A 12 -24.32 4.55 11.76
CA THR A 12 -22.92 5.00 11.84
C THR A 12 -22.03 4.28 10.82
N ARG A 13 -20.97 4.96 10.35
CA ARG A 13 -20.17 4.59 9.15
C ARG A 13 -19.40 3.26 9.23
N LEU A 14 -19.36 2.63 10.40
CA LEU A 14 -18.65 1.38 10.69
C LEU A 14 -19.64 0.32 11.16
N THR A 15 -19.65 -0.86 10.52
CA THR A 15 -20.65 -1.88 10.91
C THR A 15 -20.27 -3.34 10.76
N LEU A 16 -19.03 -3.71 10.37
CA LEU A 16 -18.63 -5.12 10.34
C LEU A 16 -17.18 -5.34 10.77
N ALA A 17 -16.99 -6.18 11.79
CA ALA A 17 -15.72 -6.85 12.02
C ALA A 17 -15.52 -7.92 10.95
N LEU A 18 -14.37 -7.90 10.28
CA LEU A 18 -13.98 -8.76 9.18
C LEU A 18 -12.77 -9.57 9.58
N LEU A 19 -12.91 -10.89 9.59
CA LEU A 19 -11.79 -11.80 9.69
C LEU A 19 -11.21 -12.03 8.29
N LEU A 20 -9.98 -11.58 8.09
CA LEU A 20 -9.21 -11.79 6.86
C LEU A 20 -8.12 -12.83 7.13
N GLN A 21 -8.17 -13.93 6.37
CA GLN A 21 -7.13 -14.95 6.40
C GLN A 21 -5.93 -14.51 5.58
N MET A 22 -4.76 -14.98 5.97
CA MET A 22 -3.53 -14.75 5.21
C MET A 22 -3.62 -15.50 3.88
N GLY A 23 -3.05 -14.90 2.83
CA GLY A 23 -3.14 -15.42 1.47
C GLY A 23 -4.30 -14.84 0.64
N VAL A 24 -5.27 -14.18 1.27
CA VAL A 24 -6.28 -13.40 0.54
C VAL A 24 -5.64 -12.13 -0.04
N ASN A 25 -5.98 -11.79 -1.28
CA ASN A 25 -5.54 -10.56 -1.93
C ASN A 25 -6.62 -9.45 -1.91
N SER A 26 -6.19 -8.22 -2.18
CA SER A 26 -7.03 -7.03 -2.18
C SER A 26 -8.22 -7.14 -3.16
N GLY A 27 -8.06 -7.83 -4.28
CA GLY A 27 -9.08 -8.08 -5.30
C GLY A 27 -10.17 -9.03 -4.84
N GLU A 28 -9.80 -10.10 -4.14
CA GLU A 28 -10.76 -11.02 -3.51
C GLU A 28 -11.59 -10.30 -2.43
N VAL A 29 -10.93 -9.46 -1.62
CA VAL A 29 -11.61 -8.62 -0.62
C VAL A 29 -12.58 -7.65 -1.29
N ALA A 30 -12.13 -6.93 -2.33
CA ALA A 30 -12.95 -5.98 -3.08
C ALA A 30 -14.16 -6.66 -3.73
N ALA A 31 -13.96 -7.79 -4.42
CA ALA A 31 -15.03 -8.54 -5.05
C ALA A 31 -16.08 -9.02 -4.04
N ALA A 32 -15.67 -9.39 -2.82
CA ALA A 32 -16.56 -9.90 -1.79
C ALA A 32 -17.34 -8.81 -1.02
N LEU A 33 -16.79 -7.59 -0.92
CA LEU A 33 -17.31 -6.55 -0.04
C LEU A 33 -17.83 -5.30 -0.75
N VAL A 34 -17.32 -4.95 -1.94
CA VAL A 34 -17.87 -3.83 -2.72
C VAL A 34 -19.36 -3.99 -3.03
N PRO A 35 -19.87 -5.18 -3.42
CA PRO A 35 -21.32 -5.39 -3.60
C PRO A 35 -22.15 -5.16 -2.32
N LYS A 36 -21.51 -5.19 -1.15
CA LYS A 36 -22.12 -4.91 0.15
C LYS A 36 -21.92 -3.46 0.59
N LYS A 37 -21.38 -2.60 -0.29
CA LYS A 37 -21.04 -1.20 -0.04
C LYS A 37 -20.14 -1.05 1.19
N ARG A 38 -19.18 -1.95 1.32
CA ARG A 38 -18.21 -1.99 2.42
C ARG A 38 -16.81 -2.31 1.89
N LEU A 39 -15.78 -1.72 2.47
CA LEU A 39 -14.40 -2.09 2.18
C LEU A 39 -13.49 -1.76 3.37
N PRO A 40 -12.59 -2.65 3.82
CA PRO A 40 -11.49 -2.27 4.68
C PRO A 40 -10.47 -1.45 3.88
N SER A 41 -9.46 -0.89 4.54
CA SER A 41 -8.32 -0.35 3.79
C SER A 41 -7.59 -1.51 3.09
N ILE A 42 -7.48 -1.43 1.78
CA ILE A 42 -6.78 -2.38 0.91
C ILE A 42 -5.76 -1.63 0.03
N GLY A 43 -4.83 -2.37 -0.58
CA GLY A 43 -3.91 -1.81 -1.56
C GLY A 43 -4.60 -1.45 -2.88
N THR A 44 -3.96 -0.58 -3.65
CA THR A 44 -4.34 -0.19 -5.03
C THR A 44 -4.16 -1.35 -6.01
N CYS A 45 -3.07 -2.10 -5.87
CA CYS A 45 -2.83 -3.33 -6.62
C CYS A 45 -3.70 -4.48 -6.09
N LEU A 46 -4.70 -4.90 -6.88
CA LEU A 46 -5.68 -5.90 -6.42
C LEU A 46 -5.08 -7.30 -6.21
N HIS A 47 -3.96 -7.63 -6.83
CA HIS A 47 -3.28 -8.91 -6.61
C HIS A 47 -2.44 -8.95 -5.32
N VAL A 48 -2.23 -7.82 -4.63
CA VAL A 48 -1.41 -7.76 -3.41
C VAL A 48 -2.11 -8.46 -2.25
N GLY A 49 -1.38 -9.35 -1.57
CA GLY A 49 -1.82 -10.02 -0.35
C GLY A 49 -2.12 -9.01 0.76
N VAL A 50 -3.36 -9.02 1.27
CA VAL A 50 -3.87 -7.94 2.14
C VAL A 50 -3.16 -7.89 3.49
N ALA A 51 -2.67 -9.02 3.99
CA ALA A 51 -2.11 -9.10 5.32
C ALA A 51 -0.68 -8.58 5.43
N GLY A 52 0.21 -8.95 4.51
CA GLY A 52 1.57 -8.38 4.48
C GLY A 52 1.52 -6.87 4.37
N PHE A 53 0.68 -6.39 3.45
CA PHE A 53 0.33 -4.97 3.30
C PHE A 53 -0.12 -4.33 4.61
N ALA A 54 -1.16 -4.88 5.27
CA ALA A 54 -1.76 -4.25 6.45
C ALA A 54 -0.86 -4.31 7.71
N LEU A 55 -0.10 -5.38 7.89
CA LEU A 55 0.79 -5.56 9.04
C LEU A 55 2.05 -4.68 9.01
N GLN A 56 2.25 -3.94 7.92
CA GLN A 56 3.37 -3.04 7.72
C GLN A 56 2.88 -1.61 7.43
N GLY A 57 1.71 -1.25 7.96
CA GLY A 57 1.05 0.04 7.78
C GLY A 57 -0.16 -0.09 6.87
N GLY A 58 0.07 -0.29 5.57
CA GLY A 58 -0.99 -0.47 4.58
C GLY A 58 -1.55 0.85 4.07
N LEU A 59 -0.78 1.50 3.19
CA LEU A 59 -1.15 2.73 2.48
C LEU A 59 -2.09 2.41 1.31
N GLY A 60 -3.40 2.59 1.54
CA GLY A 60 -4.43 2.47 0.51
C GLY A 60 -5.05 3.81 0.14
N LEU A 61 -5.89 3.87 -0.90
CA LEU A 61 -6.52 5.13 -1.37
C LEU A 61 -7.26 5.90 -0.25
N VAL A 62 -7.80 5.17 0.74
CA VAL A 62 -8.53 5.76 1.88
C VAL A 62 -7.63 6.25 3.03
N LEU A 63 -6.31 6.26 2.86
CA LEU A 63 -5.33 6.61 3.91
C LEU A 63 -5.52 8.00 4.52
N ARG A 64 -6.04 8.95 3.74
CA ARG A 64 -6.38 10.30 4.23
C ARG A 64 -7.75 10.34 4.89
N TYR A 65 -8.65 9.47 4.44
CA TYR A 65 -10.02 9.51 4.90
C TYR A 65 -10.16 8.81 6.25
N HIS A 66 -9.82 7.52 6.28
CA HIS A 66 -9.95 6.67 7.45
C HIS A 66 -8.61 6.54 8.19
N GLY A 67 -7.53 6.29 7.46
CA GLY A 67 -6.22 5.96 8.03
C GLY A 67 -5.62 4.76 7.30
N VAL A 68 -4.48 4.28 7.77
CA VAL A 68 -3.81 3.11 7.18
C VAL A 68 -4.47 1.81 7.64
N ALA A 69 -4.24 0.70 6.94
CA ALA A 69 -4.89 -0.57 7.29
C ALA A 69 -4.55 -1.05 8.72
N ALA A 70 -3.31 -0.82 9.17
CA ALA A 70 -2.85 -1.14 10.53
C ALA A 70 -3.65 -0.44 11.64
N ASP A 71 -4.23 0.74 11.36
CA ASP A 71 -5.00 1.53 12.34
C ASP A 71 -6.24 0.78 12.84
N PHE A 72 -6.76 -0.12 12.02
CA PHE A 72 -8.06 -0.75 12.20
C PHE A 72 -7.99 -2.25 12.46
N ILE A 73 -6.79 -2.79 12.63
CA ILE A 73 -6.62 -4.18 13.06
C ILE A 73 -7.01 -4.26 14.55
N GLN A 74 -7.94 -5.15 14.88
CA GLN A 74 -8.45 -5.34 16.24
C GLN A 74 -7.79 -6.52 16.95
N SER A 75 -7.46 -7.57 16.19
CA SER A 75 -6.81 -8.77 16.70
C SER A 75 -6.08 -9.49 15.59
N ILE A 76 -5.09 -10.29 15.96
CA ILE A 76 -4.29 -11.08 15.03
C ILE A 76 -4.13 -12.48 15.61
N ASP A 77 -4.46 -13.50 14.83
CA ASP A 77 -4.05 -14.87 15.13
C ASP A 77 -2.62 -15.05 14.64
N VAL A 78 -1.70 -15.36 15.55
CA VAL A 78 -0.27 -15.49 15.24
C VAL A 78 0.29 -16.82 15.70
N VAL A 79 1.38 -17.22 15.07
CA VAL A 79 2.31 -18.26 15.53
C VAL A 79 3.63 -17.58 15.88
N SER A 80 3.99 -17.64 17.16
CA SER A 80 5.31 -17.24 17.66
C SER A 80 6.12 -18.48 18.04
N VAL A 81 7.45 -18.38 18.00
CA VAL A 81 8.34 -19.47 18.40
C VAL A 81 9.28 -18.97 19.50
N GLY A 82 9.06 -19.47 20.72
CA GLY A 82 9.87 -19.11 21.88
C GLY A 82 11.27 -19.73 21.88
N ALA A 83 12.04 -19.43 22.93
CA ALA A 83 13.39 -19.97 23.12
C ALA A 83 13.43 -21.52 23.18
N ASP A 84 12.33 -22.16 23.57
CA ASP A 84 12.18 -23.61 23.62
C ASP A 84 11.91 -24.26 22.24
N LYS A 85 11.91 -23.46 21.17
CA LYS A 85 11.64 -23.85 19.78
C LYS A 85 10.25 -24.43 19.55
N LYS A 86 9.29 -24.16 20.44
CA LYS A 86 7.90 -24.58 20.24
C LYS A 86 7.09 -23.48 19.56
N ALA A 87 6.37 -23.86 18.52
CA ALA A 87 5.38 -23.01 17.88
C ALA A 87 4.13 -22.91 18.78
N VAL A 88 3.75 -21.68 19.12
CA VAL A 88 2.53 -21.40 19.89
C VAL A 88 1.62 -20.55 19.04
N ARG A 89 0.41 -21.06 18.76
CA ARG A 89 -0.67 -20.27 18.17
C ARG A 89 -1.42 -19.53 19.28
N LYS A 90 -1.64 -18.23 19.09
CA LYS A 90 -2.45 -17.40 20.00
C LYS A 90 -3.07 -16.22 19.26
N THR A 91 -4.16 -15.69 19.81
CA THR A 91 -4.76 -14.43 19.35
C THR A 91 -4.20 -13.30 20.20
N ILE A 92 -3.64 -12.29 19.55
CA ILE A 92 -3.11 -11.07 20.19
C ILE A 92 -4.04 -9.89 19.90
N SER A 93 -4.17 -8.97 20.86
CA SER A 93 -5.05 -7.80 20.82
C SER A 93 -4.49 -6.69 21.73
N PRO A 94 -5.14 -5.51 21.84
CA PRO A 94 -4.75 -4.50 22.82
C PRO A 94 -4.78 -5.01 24.28
N GLU A 95 -5.55 -6.06 24.58
CA GLU A 95 -5.69 -6.65 25.91
C GLU A 95 -4.87 -7.93 26.11
N VAL A 96 -4.45 -8.60 25.02
CA VAL A 96 -3.73 -9.87 25.05
C VAL A 96 -2.41 -9.74 24.29
N ASP A 97 -1.30 -9.82 25.03
CA ASP A 97 0.06 -9.57 24.53
C ASP A 97 0.18 -8.24 23.75
N PRO A 98 -0.15 -7.09 24.38
CA PRO A 98 -0.26 -5.80 23.70
C PRO A 98 1.02 -5.36 23.00
N ASP A 99 2.20 -5.72 23.50
CA ASP A 99 3.47 -5.40 22.86
C ASP A 99 3.70 -6.18 21.56
N LEU A 100 3.29 -7.46 21.53
CA LEU A 100 3.35 -8.27 20.30
C LEU A 100 2.31 -7.76 19.30
N PHE A 101 1.10 -7.43 19.77
CA PHE A 101 0.05 -6.85 18.94
C PHE A 101 0.46 -5.52 18.33
N TRP A 102 1.05 -4.63 19.13
CA TRP A 102 1.63 -3.36 18.68
C TRP A 102 2.71 -3.61 17.62
N GLY A 103 3.66 -4.52 17.89
CA GLY A 103 4.78 -4.79 16.99
C GLY A 103 4.36 -5.38 15.64
N PHE A 104 3.39 -6.29 15.62
CA PHE A 104 2.89 -6.89 14.39
C PHE A 104 2.24 -5.86 13.46
N ARG A 105 1.75 -4.73 13.99
CA ARG A 105 1.19 -3.60 13.21
C ARG A 105 2.30 -2.60 12.90
N GLY A 106 3.29 -3.03 12.13
CA GLY A 106 4.41 -2.20 11.68
C GLY A 106 5.64 -3.00 11.28
N ALA A 107 5.98 -4.05 12.04
CA ALA A 107 7.08 -4.97 11.70
C ALA A 107 6.59 -6.25 11.00
N GLY A 108 5.30 -6.54 11.09
CA GLY A 108 4.66 -7.69 10.46
C GLY A 108 5.37 -9.02 10.70
N GLY A 109 5.70 -9.72 9.61
CA GLY A 109 6.29 -11.06 9.64
C GLY A 109 7.65 -11.15 10.35
N ALA A 110 8.31 -10.02 10.60
CA ALA A 110 9.53 -9.97 11.40
C ALA A 110 9.30 -10.42 12.85
N LEU A 111 8.08 -10.60 13.34
CA LEU A 111 7.80 -11.05 14.71
C LEU A 111 7.17 -12.46 14.80
N GLY A 112 6.87 -13.09 13.65
CA GLY A 112 6.22 -14.38 13.59
C GLY A 112 5.32 -14.55 12.37
N VAL A 113 4.55 -15.62 12.35
CA VAL A 113 3.58 -15.88 11.28
C VAL A 113 2.21 -15.43 11.73
N ALA A 114 1.65 -14.41 11.09
CA ALA A 114 0.22 -14.15 11.22
C ALA A 114 -0.56 -15.18 10.38
N ILE A 115 -1.73 -15.60 10.86
CA ILE A 115 -2.65 -16.59 10.21
C ILE A 115 -3.92 -15.89 9.71
N SER A 116 -4.41 -14.94 10.50
CA SER A 116 -5.54 -14.09 10.15
C SER A 116 -5.54 -12.85 11.04
N TYR A 117 -6.23 -11.80 10.60
CA TYR A 117 -6.50 -10.65 11.46
C TYR A 117 -7.95 -10.22 11.36
N THR A 118 -8.47 -9.64 12.44
CA THR A 118 -9.79 -9.02 12.47
C THR A 118 -9.61 -7.53 12.24
N THR A 119 -10.38 -6.94 11.32
CA THR A 119 -10.37 -5.50 11.03
C THR A 119 -11.77 -4.96 10.79
N HIS A 120 -11.88 -3.66 10.54
CA HIS A 120 -13.11 -3.01 10.17
C HIS A 120 -13.21 -2.72 8.68
N ALA A 121 -14.43 -2.76 8.15
CA ALA A 121 -14.74 -2.14 6.87
C ALA A 121 -15.60 -0.89 7.02
N PHE A 122 -15.36 0.04 6.11
CA PHE A 122 -16.01 1.34 6.03
C PHE A 122 -17.09 1.33 4.95
N ALA A 123 -18.09 2.18 5.12
CA ALA A 123 -19.01 2.48 4.04
C ALA A 123 -18.26 3.12 2.85
N ILE A 124 -18.48 2.59 1.65
CA ILE A 124 -17.98 3.18 0.40
C ILE A 124 -19.13 3.81 -0.40
N PRO A 125 -18.88 4.84 -1.21
CA PRO A 125 -19.88 5.35 -2.14
C PRO A 125 -20.15 4.35 -3.26
N ASP A 126 -21.32 4.45 -3.89
CA ASP A 126 -21.65 3.66 -5.08
C ASP A 126 -20.74 4.03 -6.25
N ASN A 127 -20.51 5.33 -6.42
CA ASN A 127 -19.64 5.88 -7.44
C ASN A 127 -18.49 6.67 -6.82
N VAL A 128 -17.28 6.49 -7.36
CA VAL A 128 -16.12 7.33 -7.06
C VAL A 128 -16.11 8.49 -8.04
N GLN A 129 -16.11 9.73 -7.52
CA GLN A 129 -15.92 10.92 -8.34
C GLN A 129 -14.44 11.10 -8.58
N SER A 130 -14.03 11.23 -9.84
CA SER A 130 -12.61 11.33 -10.20
C SER A 130 -12.34 12.40 -11.24
N ALA A 131 -11.19 13.06 -11.13
CA ALA A 131 -10.66 13.99 -12.11
C ALA A 131 -9.20 13.62 -12.44
N ALA A 132 -8.81 13.81 -13.70
CA ALA A 132 -7.48 13.46 -14.17
C ALA A 132 -7.00 14.46 -15.23
N TYR A 133 -5.72 14.86 -15.16
CA TYR A 133 -5.12 15.86 -16.04
C TYR A 133 -3.69 15.47 -16.39
N THR A 134 -3.31 15.61 -17.66
CA THR A 134 -1.93 15.36 -18.11
C THR A 134 -1.28 16.66 -18.54
N PHE A 135 -0.15 16.98 -17.94
CA PHE A 135 0.65 18.18 -18.20
C PHE A 135 1.97 17.82 -18.91
N PRO A 136 2.48 18.70 -19.79
CA PRO A 136 3.86 18.60 -20.24
C PRO A 136 4.83 18.65 -19.07
N ILE A 137 5.91 17.88 -19.11
CA ILE A 137 6.93 17.86 -18.03
C ILE A 137 7.58 19.24 -17.80
N ASP A 138 7.56 20.13 -18.81
CA ASP A 138 8.22 21.45 -18.72
C ASP A 138 7.55 22.41 -17.74
N ILE A 139 6.28 22.19 -17.41
CA ILE A 139 5.56 22.97 -16.39
C ILE A 139 5.43 22.21 -15.06
N ALA A 140 6.10 21.05 -14.91
CA ALA A 140 5.95 20.19 -13.75
C ALA A 140 6.27 20.90 -12.42
N ALA A 141 7.29 21.75 -12.38
CA ALA A 141 7.65 22.48 -11.15
C ALA A 141 6.51 23.42 -10.67
N GLU A 142 5.83 24.10 -11.61
CA GLU A 142 4.65 24.94 -11.31
C GLU A 142 3.51 24.06 -10.77
N VAL A 143 3.19 22.98 -11.48
CA VAL A 143 2.09 22.07 -11.12
C VAL A 143 2.34 21.38 -9.78
N MET A 144 3.56 20.90 -9.51
CA MET A 144 3.94 20.26 -8.24
C MET A 144 3.87 21.24 -7.07
N THR A 145 4.28 22.49 -7.27
CA THR A 145 4.17 23.54 -6.24
C THR A 145 2.71 23.87 -5.93
N TRP A 146 1.87 23.98 -6.96
CA TRP A 146 0.43 24.19 -6.79
C TRP A 146 -0.24 22.97 -6.13
N TYR A 147 0.12 21.75 -6.55
CA TYR A 147 -0.36 20.50 -5.99
C TYR A 147 -0.07 20.41 -4.48
N ALA A 148 1.15 20.76 -4.07
CA ALA A 148 1.53 20.86 -2.67
C ALA A 148 0.60 21.80 -1.88
N GLY A 149 0.28 22.97 -2.44
CA GLY A 149 -0.62 23.94 -1.83
C GLY A 149 -2.07 23.45 -1.72
N ILE A 150 -2.65 22.96 -2.81
CA ILE A 150 -4.06 22.53 -2.85
C ILE A 150 -4.30 21.28 -1.98
N THR A 151 -3.30 20.40 -1.87
CA THR A 151 -3.36 19.19 -1.04
C THR A 151 -3.48 19.51 0.44
N ALA A 152 -2.81 20.57 0.92
CA ALA A 152 -2.89 21.02 2.32
C ALA A 152 -4.31 21.43 2.73
N THR A 153 -5.13 21.91 1.77
CA THR A 153 -6.53 22.32 2.00
C THR A 153 -7.55 21.28 1.51
N SER A 154 -7.09 20.14 0.98
CA SER A 154 -7.96 19.14 0.37
C SER A 154 -8.79 18.41 1.44
N PRO A 155 -10.12 18.29 1.27
CA PRO A 155 -10.94 17.44 2.13
C PRO A 155 -10.37 16.03 2.27
N ARG A 156 -10.44 15.44 3.47
CA ARG A 156 -9.81 14.15 3.81
C ARG A 156 -10.25 12.97 2.92
N GLN A 157 -11.50 12.99 2.45
CA GLN A 157 -12.03 11.94 1.57
C GLN A 157 -11.54 12.05 0.12
N ILE A 158 -10.80 13.10 -0.24
CA ILE A 158 -10.17 13.23 -1.55
C ILE A 158 -8.75 12.65 -1.48
N TYR A 159 -8.41 11.80 -2.44
CA TYR A 159 -7.06 11.30 -2.66
C TYR A 159 -6.46 11.92 -3.92
N PRO A 160 -5.62 12.97 -3.79
CA PRO A 160 -4.92 13.55 -4.93
C PRO A 160 -3.54 12.93 -5.13
N GLY A 161 -3.17 12.59 -6.36
CA GLY A 161 -1.88 11.99 -6.67
C GLY A 161 -1.20 12.63 -7.87
N LEU A 162 0.12 12.62 -7.87
CA LEU A 162 0.95 12.94 -9.03
C LEU A 162 1.69 11.70 -9.50
N LEU A 163 1.83 11.54 -10.81
CA LEU A 163 2.69 10.55 -11.43
C LEU A 163 3.51 11.24 -12.52
N LEU A 164 4.82 11.22 -12.38
CA LEU A 164 5.74 11.68 -13.42
C LEU A 164 6.18 10.47 -14.24
N SER A 165 6.19 10.63 -15.55
CA SER A 165 6.58 9.59 -16.51
C SER A 165 7.56 10.14 -17.54
N PRO A 166 8.65 9.42 -17.87
CA PRO A 166 9.61 9.79 -18.90
C PRO A 166 9.03 9.85 -20.30
N ALA A 167 9.82 10.39 -21.22
CA ALA A 167 9.55 10.26 -22.64
C ALA A 167 9.76 8.82 -23.07
N GLY A 168 8.97 8.34 -24.03
CA GLY A 168 9.01 6.94 -24.43
C GLY A 168 7.98 6.59 -25.48
N ASN A 169 8.26 5.59 -26.31
CA ASN A 169 7.34 5.10 -27.34
C ASN A 169 6.77 6.22 -28.24
N GLY A 170 7.62 7.20 -28.59
CA GLY A 170 7.26 8.37 -29.39
C GLY A 170 6.42 9.44 -28.66
N LYS A 171 6.23 9.32 -27.34
CA LYS A 171 5.50 10.28 -26.50
C LYS A 171 6.47 11.12 -25.66
N PRO A 172 6.16 12.41 -25.40
CA PRO A 172 6.97 13.24 -24.51
C PRO A 172 6.80 12.81 -23.04
N ALA A 173 7.75 13.20 -22.21
CA ALA A 173 7.61 13.09 -20.76
C ALA A 173 6.43 13.93 -20.24
N THR A 174 5.75 13.43 -19.22
CA THR A 174 4.52 14.04 -18.70
C THR A 174 4.46 14.01 -17.18
N LEU A 175 3.62 14.89 -16.64
CA LEU A 175 3.14 14.82 -15.27
C LEU A 175 1.62 14.60 -15.30
N PHE A 176 1.16 13.52 -14.70
CA PHE A 176 -0.24 13.17 -14.54
C PHE A 176 -0.72 13.54 -13.13
N LEU A 177 -1.83 14.26 -13.04
CA LEU A 177 -2.52 14.59 -11.80
C LEU A 177 -3.83 13.81 -11.76
N SER A 178 -4.09 13.13 -10.66
CA SER A 178 -5.38 12.50 -10.36
C SER A 178 -5.97 13.04 -9.05
N ALA A 179 -7.29 12.98 -8.92
CA ALA A 179 -7.98 13.22 -7.67
C ALA A 179 -9.23 12.34 -7.58
N PHE A 180 -9.39 11.61 -6.48
CA PHE A 180 -10.52 10.69 -6.25
C PHE A 180 -11.27 11.06 -4.98
N ASN A 181 -12.58 11.29 -5.04
CA ASN A 181 -13.41 11.39 -3.84
C ASN A 181 -13.95 10.00 -3.48
N LEU A 182 -13.48 9.49 -2.34
CA LEU A 182 -13.73 8.14 -1.84
C LEU A 182 -14.84 8.12 -0.78
N GLY A 183 -15.51 9.25 -0.56
CA GLY A 183 -16.63 9.37 0.36
C GLY A 183 -17.83 10.10 -0.27
N PRO A 184 -18.89 10.34 0.52
CA PRO A 184 -20.08 11.02 0.03
C PRO A 184 -19.77 12.42 -0.51
N PRO A 185 -20.35 12.84 -1.65
CA PRO A 185 -20.16 14.19 -2.17
C PRO A 185 -20.65 15.25 -1.17
N THR A 186 -19.90 16.33 -1.02
CA THR A 186 -20.24 17.51 -0.20
C THR A 186 -19.92 18.79 -0.96
N ALA A 187 -20.45 19.92 -0.49
CA ALA A 187 -20.09 21.24 -1.05
C ALA A 187 -18.57 21.49 -1.03
N ALA A 188 -17.86 20.99 -0.01
CA ALA A 188 -16.40 21.14 0.08
C ALA A 188 -15.65 20.30 -0.97
N THR A 189 -16.09 19.06 -1.24
CA THR A 189 -15.46 18.25 -2.30
C THR A 189 -15.77 18.77 -3.69
N GLU A 190 -16.99 19.28 -3.90
CA GLU A 190 -17.35 19.90 -5.17
C GLU A 190 -16.51 21.17 -5.42
N ALA A 191 -16.39 22.04 -4.42
CA ALA A 191 -15.53 23.22 -4.49
C ALA A 191 -14.06 22.87 -4.76
N TYR A 192 -13.55 21.78 -4.18
CA TYR A 192 -12.20 21.28 -4.47
C TYR A 192 -12.04 20.91 -5.96
N PHE A 193 -12.94 20.10 -6.52
CA PHE A 193 -12.86 19.73 -7.94
C PHE A 193 -12.98 20.93 -8.87
N GLN A 194 -13.81 21.91 -8.53
CA GLN A 194 -13.91 23.17 -9.27
C GLN A 194 -12.59 23.96 -9.27
N GLN A 195 -11.91 24.05 -8.12
CA GLN A 195 -10.59 24.70 -8.00
C GLN A 195 -9.53 23.96 -8.81
N VAL A 196 -9.51 22.62 -8.74
CA VAL A 196 -8.59 21.80 -9.54
C VAL A 196 -8.83 22.03 -11.03
N ALA A 197 -10.08 21.99 -11.49
CA ALA A 197 -10.42 22.22 -12.90
C ALA A 197 -10.02 23.62 -13.37
N ALA A 198 -10.31 24.65 -12.57
CA ALA A 198 -9.96 26.03 -12.91
C ALA A 198 -8.45 26.24 -13.10
N TYR A 199 -7.63 25.53 -12.32
CA TYR A 199 -6.17 25.56 -12.48
C TYR A 199 -5.68 24.69 -13.66
N ALA A 200 -6.17 23.46 -13.74
CA ALA A 200 -5.62 22.41 -14.57
C ALA A 200 -6.05 22.50 -16.04
N VAL A 201 -7.33 22.77 -16.32
CA VAL A 201 -7.89 22.83 -17.69
C VAL A 201 -7.09 23.75 -18.64
N PRO A 202 -6.73 25.00 -18.27
CA PRO A 202 -5.99 25.88 -19.18
C PRO A 202 -4.51 25.49 -19.38
N ARG A 203 -3.98 24.55 -18.58
CA ARG A 203 -2.55 24.15 -18.57
C ARG A 203 -2.32 22.73 -19.06
N ALA A 204 -3.34 21.87 -18.98
CA ALA A 204 -3.25 20.48 -19.39
C ALA A 204 -3.10 20.38 -20.91
N SER A 205 -2.39 19.35 -21.35
CA SER A 205 -2.25 19.03 -22.77
C SER A 205 -3.63 18.73 -23.39
N SER A 206 -3.84 19.15 -24.64
CA SER A 206 -5.13 19.06 -25.36
C SER A 206 -5.67 17.64 -25.54
N ASN A 207 -4.84 16.62 -25.30
CA ASN A 207 -5.25 15.22 -25.31
C ASN A 207 -6.05 14.84 -24.05
N SER A 208 -6.17 15.75 -23.08
CA SER A 208 -7.10 15.65 -21.96
C SER A 208 -8.48 16.08 -22.47
N GLN A 209 -9.26 15.13 -23.02
CA GLN A 209 -10.60 15.41 -23.54
C GLN A 209 -11.46 16.09 -22.44
N PRO A 210 -12.19 17.18 -22.76
CA PRO A 210 -13.10 17.85 -21.81
C PRO A 210 -14.17 16.94 -21.17
N GLY A 211 -14.42 15.76 -21.72
CA GLY A 211 -15.32 14.74 -21.18
C GLY A 211 -14.73 13.80 -20.11
N GLN A 212 -13.44 13.90 -19.78
CA GLN A 212 -12.76 13.12 -18.73
C GLN A 212 -12.48 13.92 -17.45
N LEU A 213 -12.98 15.16 -17.37
CA LEU A 213 -12.67 16.12 -16.30
C LEU A 213 -13.33 15.80 -14.96
N TYR A 214 -14.43 15.04 -15.01
CA TYR A 214 -15.16 14.54 -13.86
C TYR A 214 -15.90 13.28 -14.28
N THR A 215 -15.54 12.14 -13.73
CA THR A 215 -16.23 10.88 -14.01
C THR A 215 -16.69 10.25 -12.71
N GLU A 216 -17.93 9.77 -12.72
CA GLU A 216 -18.45 8.86 -11.72
C GLU A 216 -18.29 7.44 -12.24
N ARG A 217 -17.53 6.63 -11.51
CA ARG A 217 -17.31 5.22 -11.83
C ARG A 217 -17.77 4.36 -10.66
N ASP A 218 -18.43 3.26 -10.96
CA ASP A 218 -18.68 2.19 -9.99
C ASP A 218 -17.36 1.83 -9.27
N TYR A 219 -17.42 1.66 -7.95
CA TYR A 219 -16.24 1.51 -7.11
C TYR A 219 -15.36 0.32 -7.52
N LEU A 220 -15.95 -0.82 -7.89
CA LEU A 220 -15.19 -2.01 -8.27
C LEU A 220 -14.49 -1.79 -9.61
N SER A 221 -15.20 -1.18 -10.56
CA SER A 221 -14.65 -0.83 -11.88
C SER A 221 -13.51 0.19 -11.75
N PHE A 222 -13.70 1.23 -10.93
CA PHE A 222 -12.66 2.18 -10.55
C PHE A 222 -11.43 1.48 -9.95
N SER A 223 -11.63 0.57 -8.99
CA SER A 223 -10.53 -0.15 -8.32
C SER A 223 -9.73 -1.01 -9.30
N LYS A 224 -10.41 -1.65 -10.26
CA LYS A 224 -9.77 -2.42 -11.33
C LYS A 224 -8.93 -1.51 -12.23
N ASP A 225 -9.49 -0.38 -12.66
CA ASP A 225 -8.75 0.58 -13.50
C ASP A 225 -7.53 1.15 -12.78
N GLN A 226 -7.65 1.47 -11.48
CA GLN A 226 -6.52 1.92 -10.67
C GLN A 226 -5.44 0.84 -10.60
N SER A 227 -5.81 -0.40 -10.28
CA SER A 227 -4.87 -1.52 -10.24
C SER A 227 -4.19 -1.76 -11.58
N LEU A 228 -4.91 -1.65 -12.69
CA LEU A 228 -4.35 -1.82 -14.03
C LEU A 228 -3.40 -0.67 -14.40
N GLY A 229 -3.71 0.56 -13.98
CA GLY A 229 -2.90 1.73 -14.28
C GLY A 229 -1.61 1.79 -13.45
N GLU A 230 -1.68 1.46 -12.17
CA GLU A 230 -0.55 1.53 -11.24
C GLU A 230 0.34 0.28 -11.29
N CYS A 231 -0.27 -0.88 -11.44
CA CYS A 231 0.40 -2.16 -11.31
C CYS A 231 0.44 -2.91 -12.64
N GLY A 232 -0.13 -2.38 -13.72
CA GLY A 232 -0.24 -3.09 -14.99
C GLY A 232 -1.28 -4.23 -14.96
N ASN A 233 -1.38 -4.96 -16.07
CA ASN A 233 -2.21 -6.16 -16.15
C ASN A 233 -1.47 -7.38 -15.56
N LEU A 234 -1.07 -7.26 -14.29
CA LEU A 234 -0.43 -8.33 -13.55
C LEU A 234 -1.50 -9.27 -12.99
N THR A 235 -1.95 -10.17 -13.85
CA THR A 235 -2.54 -11.44 -13.40
C THR A 235 -1.48 -12.24 -12.66
N ALA A 236 -1.87 -13.22 -11.84
CA ALA A 236 -0.91 -14.12 -11.19
C ALA A 236 0.05 -14.80 -12.20
N ALA A 237 -0.33 -14.95 -13.47
CA ALA A 237 0.52 -15.50 -14.53
C ALA A 237 1.49 -14.49 -15.15
N THR A 238 1.14 -13.19 -15.19
CA THR A 238 2.01 -12.12 -15.70
C THR A 238 2.92 -11.54 -14.63
N TYR A 239 2.53 -11.61 -13.35
CA TYR A 239 3.36 -11.17 -12.21
C TYR A 239 4.75 -11.85 -12.18
N TRP A 240 4.86 -13.10 -12.62
CA TRP A 240 6.15 -13.81 -12.67
C TRP A 240 7.03 -13.47 -13.87
N ASN A 241 6.53 -12.66 -14.82
CA ASN A 241 7.25 -12.29 -16.03
C ASN A 241 7.62 -10.81 -16.09
N THR A 242 7.20 -10.00 -15.10
CA THR A 242 7.55 -8.58 -14.99
C THR A 242 8.43 -8.40 -13.75
N TYR A 243 9.61 -7.84 -13.98
CA TYR A 243 10.56 -7.46 -12.95
C TYR A 243 10.26 -6.05 -12.48
N PHE A 244 10.57 -5.79 -11.21
CA PHE A 244 10.18 -4.56 -10.53
C PHE A 244 11.20 -4.23 -9.45
N THR A 245 11.50 -2.94 -9.32
CA THR A 245 12.24 -2.41 -8.17
C THR A 245 11.72 -1.04 -7.82
N ALA A 246 11.61 -0.78 -6.52
CA ALA A 246 11.10 0.49 -6.02
C ALA A 246 11.60 0.81 -4.62
N ASN A 247 11.55 2.11 -4.32
CA ASN A 247 11.74 2.62 -2.98
C ASN A 247 10.74 3.74 -2.69
N ASP A 248 10.03 3.62 -1.56
CA ASP A 248 9.11 4.63 -1.06
C ASP A 248 9.76 5.41 0.06
N THR A 249 9.82 6.72 -0.12
CA THR A 249 10.33 7.68 0.87
C THR A 249 9.24 8.65 1.29
N LEU A 250 9.49 9.43 2.34
CA LEU A 250 8.51 10.41 2.80
C LEU A 250 9.13 11.72 3.29
N THR A 251 8.40 12.82 3.09
CA THR A 251 8.76 14.14 3.63
C THR A 251 8.16 14.34 5.02
N SER A 252 8.84 15.12 5.88
CA SER A 252 8.27 15.55 7.17
C SER A 252 7.29 16.71 7.04
N GLY A 253 7.36 17.45 5.93
CA GLY A 253 6.53 18.62 5.64
C GLY A 253 6.17 18.71 4.15
N ASN A 254 5.92 19.93 3.68
CA ASN A 254 5.58 20.17 2.29
C ASN A 254 6.69 19.73 1.31
N LEU A 255 6.38 19.63 0.02
CA LEU A 255 7.34 19.24 -1.03
C LEU A 255 8.46 20.28 -1.17
N PRO A 256 9.72 19.97 -0.82
CA PRO A 256 10.81 20.91 -0.98
C PRO A 256 11.13 21.16 -2.46
N ILE A 257 11.52 22.38 -2.82
CA ILE A 257 11.88 22.72 -4.21
C ILE A 257 13.04 21.85 -4.74
N GLY A 258 13.96 21.44 -3.86
CA GLY A 258 15.04 20.52 -4.21
C GLY A 258 14.54 19.13 -4.61
N LEU A 259 13.50 18.62 -3.92
CA LEU A 259 12.84 17.35 -4.27
C LEU A 259 12.14 17.46 -5.62
N ILE A 260 11.37 18.53 -5.82
CA ILE A 260 10.67 18.80 -7.09
C ILE A 260 11.67 18.80 -8.25
N ASN A 261 12.77 19.55 -8.11
CA ASN A 261 13.79 19.63 -9.15
C ASN A 261 14.49 18.28 -9.38
N ALA A 262 14.81 17.53 -8.32
CA ALA A 262 15.42 16.22 -8.42
C ALA A 262 14.52 15.22 -9.16
N ALA A 263 13.23 15.14 -8.80
CA ALA A 263 12.27 14.25 -9.45
C ALA A 263 12.12 14.58 -10.95
N ILE A 264 11.97 15.86 -11.30
CA ILE A 264 11.87 16.29 -12.70
C ILE A 264 13.15 15.94 -13.48
N ALA A 265 14.32 16.17 -12.88
CA ALA A 265 15.60 15.86 -13.50
C ALA A 265 15.74 14.36 -13.81
N GLN A 266 15.40 13.48 -12.85
CA GLN A 266 15.48 12.03 -13.03
C GLN A 266 14.53 11.54 -14.13
N ILE A 267 13.32 12.09 -14.20
CA ILE A 267 12.34 11.74 -15.24
C ILE A 267 12.76 12.22 -16.63
N LYS A 268 13.35 13.41 -16.73
CA LYS A 268 13.86 13.93 -18.01
C LYS A 268 15.09 13.17 -18.51
N ALA A 269 15.91 12.67 -17.60
CA ALA A 269 17.14 11.94 -17.92
C ALA A 269 16.96 10.42 -18.04
N ALA A 270 15.78 9.90 -17.72
CA ALA A 270 15.54 8.46 -17.64
C ALA A 270 15.84 7.77 -18.99
N PRO A 271 16.66 6.70 -18.99
CA PRO A 271 16.94 5.93 -20.18
C PRO A 271 15.76 5.05 -20.60
N PHE A 272 14.83 4.80 -19.67
CA PHE A 272 13.67 3.93 -19.85
C PHE A 272 12.37 4.70 -19.77
N SER A 273 11.37 4.25 -20.53
CA SER A 273 10.02 4.83 -20.50
C SER A 273 9.16 4.36 -19.33
N THR A 274 9.63 3.35 -18.58
CA THR A 274 8.89 2.61 -17.55
C THR A 274 9.17 3.10 -16.14
N LEU A 275 10.23 3.91 -15.94
CA LEU A 275 10.47 4.60 -14.68
C LEU A 275 9.25 5.46 -14.34
N SER A 276 8.90 5.49 -13.07
CA SER A 276 7.87 6.38 -12.55
C SER A 276 8.29 6.97 -11.22
N ILE A 277 7.89 8.23 -11.02
CA ILE A 277 7.95 8.89 -9.71
C ILE A 277 6.53 9.29 -9.35
N SER A 278 5.96 8.66 -8.32
CA SER A 278 4.63 8.99 -7.81
C SER A 278 4.76 9.78 -6.51
N ILE A 279 3.93 10.81 -6.37
CA ILE A 279 3.87 11.65 -5.17
C ILE A 279 2.43 11.73 -4.70
N VAL A 280 2.19 11.28 -3.48
CA VAL A 280 0.87 11.24 -2.87
C VAL A 280 0.95 11.82 -1.45
N PRO A 281 -0.12 12.41 -0.92
CA PRO A 281 -0.15 12.85 0.47
C PRO A 281 -0.03 11.65 1.42
N GLY A 282 0.55 11.89 2.58
CA GLY A 282 0.60 10.91 3.65
C GLY A 282 -0.73 10.71 4.38
N PRO A 283 -0.78 9.70 5.25
CA PRO A 283 -1.99 9.30 5.95
C PRO A 283 -2.40 10.32 7.00
N SER A 284 -3.70 10.38 7.25
CA SER A 284 -4.25 11.10 8.40
C SER A 284 -4.53 10.12 9.53
N LEU A 285 -4.47 10.60 10.77
CA LEU A 285 -4.95 9.80 11.90
C LEU A 285 -6.48 9.63 11.80
N PRO A 286 -7.03 8.49 12.24
CA PRO A 286 -8.48 8.33 12.37
C PRO A 286 -9.07 9.44 13.25
N GLU A 287 -10.22 10.01 12.85
CA GLU A 287 -10.95 11.04 13.60
C GLU A 287 -12.44 10.67 13.72
N GLY A 288 -13.17 11.39 14.58
CA GLY A 288 -14.60 11.19 14.75
C GLY A 288 -14.91 9.78 15.28
N GLU A 289 -15.84 9.08 14.63
CA GLU A 289 -16.20 7.70 14.99
C GLU A 289 -15.04 6.72 14.77
N ASP A 290 -14.18 6.97 13.79
CA ASP A 290 -13.07 6.08 13.44
C ASP A 290 -11.98 6.10 14.54
N ALA A 291 -11.84 7.21 15.26
CA ALA A 291 -10.89 7.36 16.36
C ALA A 291 -11.16 6.40 17.54
N ALA A 292 -12.40 5.92 17.69
CA ALA A 292 -12.75 4.94 18.73
C ALA A 292 -12.09 3.56 18.51
N TYR A 293 -11.64 3.28 17.29
CA TYR A 293 -11.03 2.00 16.91
C TYR A 293 -9.51 2.10 16.72
N TYR A 294 -8.97 3.32 16.74
CA TYR A 294 -7.54 3.55 16.61
C TYR A 294 -6.80 3.12 17.88
N THR A 295 -5.75 2.33 17.70
CA THR A 295 -4.76 2.05 18.74
C THR A 295 -3.36 2.28 18.18
N PRO A 296 -2.45 2.99 18.92
CA PRO A 296 -1.11 3.25 18.44
C PRO A 296 -0.39 1.97 18.00
N ASP A 297 0.29 2.04 16.88
CA ASP A 297 0.93 0.91 16.21
C ASP A 297 2.45 1.11 16.11
N ALA A 298 3.17 0.08 15.64
CA ALA A 298 4.62 0.15 15.48
C ALA A 298 5.03 0.78 14.15
N TRP A 299 4.12 0.91 13.17
CA TRP A 299 4.45 1.57 11.91
C TRP A 299 4.81 3.03 12.18
N SER A 300 4.02 3.72 13.01
CA SER A 300 4.27 5.03 13.66
C SER A 300 4.56 6.24 12.75
N PHE A 301 5.21 6.07 11.60
CA PHE A 301 5.85 7.15 10.88
C PHE A 301 4.95 7.72 9.77
N ARG A 302 4.29 8.85 10.06
CA ARG A 302 3.26 9.46 9.20
C ARG A 302 3.76 10.75 8.54
N GLY A 303 4.53 10.59 7.47
CA GLY A 303 5.01 11.72 6.65
C GLY A 303 3.89 12.54 6.01
N SER A 304 4.26 13.71 5.49
CA SER A 304 3.35 14.64 4.80
C SER A 304 3.09 14.24 3.35
N PHE A 305 4.12 13.79 2.64
CA PHE A 305 4.02 13.22 1.31
C PHE A 305 4.86 11.94 1.23
N TYR A 306 4.35 10.97 0.48
CA TYR A 306 5.03 9.75 0.10
C TYR A 306 5.50 9.87 -1.34
N ILE A 307 6.74 9.45 -1.59
CA ILE A 307 7.43 9.55 -2.86
C ILE A 307 7.91 8.16 -3.22
N PHE A 308 7.20 7.59 -4.19
CA PHE A 308 7.57 6.36 -4.85
C PHE A 308 8.55 6.67 -5.97
N VAL A 309 9.65 5.94 -6.01
CA VAL A 309 10.55 5.88 -7.16
C VAL A 309 10.68 4.42 -7.54
N GLY A 310 10.24 4.07 -8.75
CA GLY A 310 10.30 2.67 -9.18
C GLY A 310 10.17 2.50 -10.68
N ASP A 311 10.50 1.28 -11.11
CA ASP A 311 10.56 0.89 -12.51
C ASP A 311 10.08 -0.55 -12.68
N THR A 312 9.58 -0.87 -13.87
CA THR A 312 9.15 -2.21 -14.30
C THR A 312 9.76 -2.56 -15.64
N TRP A 313 10.15 -3.82 -15.82
CA TRP A 313 10.70 -4.31 -17.10
C TRP A 313 10.41 -5.79 -17.30
N ASP A 314 10.60 -6.30 -18.52
CA ASP A 314 10.17 -7.66 -18.89
C ASP A 314 11.34 -8.65 -19.04
N ILE A 315 12.58 -8.18 -19.16
CA ILE A 315 13.73 -9.00 -19.52
C ILE A 315 14.76 -9.02 -18.37
N PRO A 316 15.06 -10.18 -17.75
CA PRO A 316 15.97 -10.23 -16.61
C PRO A 316 17.41 -9.82 -16.93
N ALA A 317 17.79 -9.82 -18.21
CA ALA A 317 19.11 -9.34 -18.64
C ALA A 317 19.30 -7.83 -18.38
N ASP A 318 18.22 -7.07 -18.25
CA ASP A 318 18.24 -5.62 -18.07
C ASP A 318 18.22 -5.21 -16.58
N ASP A 319 18.09 -6.18 -15.65
CA ASP A 319 17.97 -5.98 -14.19
C ASP A 319 18.97 -4.95 -13.65
N ALA A 320 20.25 -5.10 -14.00
CA ALA A 320 21.32 -4.27 -13.46
C ALA A 320 21.18 -2.80 -13.84
N GLU A 321 20.69 -2.50 -15.05
CA GLU A 321 20.55 -1.12 -15.52
C GLU A 321 19.32 -0.45 -14.91
N HIS A 322 18.18 -1.16 -14.85
CA HIS A 322 16.96 -0.67 -14.22
C HIS A 322 17.15 -0.44 -12.71
N ILE A 323 17.71 -1.42 -11.99
CA ILE A 323 17.98 -1.30 -10.55
C ILE A 323 18.92 -0.13 -10.28
N ALA A 324 20.04 -0.02 -11.01
CA ALA A 324 21.00 1.07 -10.80
C ALA A 324 20.37 2.46 -11.04
N TYR A 325 19.47 2.59 -12.01
CA TYR A 325 18.81 3.87 -12.26
C TYR A 325 17.77 4.24 -11.19
N VAL A 326 17.03 3.26 -10.66
CA VAL A 326 16.10 3.48 -9.53
C VAL A 326 16.88 3.84 -8.25
N GLU A 327 18.00 3.18 -7.98
CA GLU A 327 18.91 3.53 -6.87
C GLU A 327 19.43 4.96 -7.01
N ALA A 328 19.94 5.34 -8.18
CA ALA A 328 20.42 6.69 -8.46
C ALA A 328 19.30 7.74 -8.32
N SER A 329 18.10 7.41 -8.78
CA SER A 329 16.92 8.28 -8.67
C SER A 329 16.48 8.47 -7.21
N SER A 330 16.51 7.39 -6.43
CA SER A 330 16.23 7.41 -4.98
C SER A 330 17.29 8.20 -4.21
N ALA A 331 18.58 8.03 -4.56
CA ALA A 331 19.67 8.81 -3.98
C ALA A 331 19.54 10.32 -4.26
N ALA A 332 18.99 10.70 -5.43
CA ALA A 332 18.78 12.10 -5.79
C ALA A 332 17.68 12.78 -4.95
N VAL A 333 16.67 12.05 -4.50
CA VAL A 333 15.60 12.58 -3.63
C VAL A 333 15.91 12.43 -2.13
N LYS A 334 16.80 11.51 -1.76
CA LYS A 334 17.19 11.20 -0.36
C LYS A 334 17.49 12.42 0.53
N PRO A 335 18.17 13.49 0.06
CA PRO A 335 18.45 14.66 0.90
C PRO A 335 17.22 15.45 1.36
N TYR A 336 16.04 15.19 0.78
CA TYR A 336 14.81 15.96 1.01
C TYR A 336 13.72 15.17 1.75
N VAL A 337 14.01 13.94 2.14
CA VAL A 337 13.09 13.00 2.79
C VAL A 337 13.63 12.58 4.16
N VAL A 338 12.76 12.07 5.01
CA VAL A 338 13.06 11.79 6.43
C VAL A 338 12.95 10.32 6.81
N GLY A 339 12.60 9.45 5.87
CA GLY A 339 12.64 8.00 6.03
C GLY A 339 11.92 7.26 4.92
N ASN A 340 11.58 6.00 5.18
CA ASN A 340 11.12 5.06 4.16
C ASN A 340 9.85 4.30 4.56
N TYR A 341 9.05 3.85 3.60
CA TYR A 341 7.93 2.95 3.86
C TYR A 341 8.38 1.49 3.84
N ILE A 342 8.29 0.79 4.98
CA ILE A 342 8.86 -0.56 5.14
C ILE A 342 8.34 -1.62 4.13
N ASN A 343 7.13 -1.45 3.58
CA ASN A 343 6.59 -2.35 2.55
C ASN A 343 7.26 -2.19 1.17
N GLN A 344 8.08 -1.15 0.98
CA GLN A 344 8.62 -0.71 -0.31
C GLN A 344 10.05 -0.19 -0.16
N ILE A 345 10.95 -1.05 0.30
CA ILE A 345 12.37 -0.76 0.49
C ILE A 345 13.26 -1.84 -0.18
N MET A 346 13.14 -2.00 -1.50
CA MET A 346 13.62 -3.20 -2.21
C MET A 346 15.15 -3.36 -2.30
N PHE A 347 15.90 -2.27 -2.14
CA PHE A 347 17.37 -2.26 -2.10
C PHE A 347 17.88 -1.55 -0.83
N ALA A 348 17.05 -1.52 0.21
CA ALA A 348 17.41 -0.89 1.47
C ALA A 348 18.45 -1.67 2.26
N GLU A 349 19.29 -0.90 2.93
CA GLU A 349 20.19 -1.40 3.96
C GLU A 349 19.49 -1.42 5.33
N ALA A 350 20.14 -2.01 6.34
CA ALA A 350 19.60 -2.09 7.70
C ALA A 350 19.22 -0.71 8.28
N ASP A 351 19.96 0.35 7.92
CA ASP A 351 19.66 1.71 8.36
C ASP A 351 18.38 2.26 7.73
N ASP A 352 18.07 1.90 6.49
CA ASP A 352 16.85 2.36 5.81
C ASP A 352 15.59 1.75 6.47
N ALA A 353 15.68 0.51 6.95
CA ALA A 353 14.62 -0.12 7.74
C ALA A 353 14.48 0.50 9.14
N ARG A 354 15.58 0.88 9.79
CA ARG A 354 15.51 1.68 11.03
C ARG A 354 14.82 3.02 10.79
N ASN A 355 15.09 3.66 9.65
CA ASN A 355 14.48 4.91 9.22
C ASN A 355 13.03 4.77 8.74
N SER A 356 12.45 3.56 8.75
CA SER A 356 11.01 3.37 8.53
C SER A 356 10.16 3.62 9.77
N TYR A 357 10.79 3.89 10.91
CA TYR A 357 10.12 4.01 12.20
C TYR A 357 10.50 5.31 12.89
N GLU A 358 9.59 5.86 13.70
CA GLU A 358 9.91 7.01 14.55
C GLU A 358 11.00 6.65 15.58
N ALA A 359 11.70 7.68 16.06
CA ALA A 359 12.77 7.52 17.05
C ALA A 359 12.29 6.72 18.28
N GLY A 360 13.05 5.67 18.64
CA GLY A 360 12.76 4.80 19.78
C GLY A 360 11.85 3.59 19.46
N ILE A 361 11.09 3.62 18.37
CA ILE A 361 10.20 2.53 17.97
C ILE A 361 10.98 1.28 17.58
N PHE A 362 12.05 1.44 16.79
CA PHE A 362 12.90 0.31 16.40
C PHE A 362 13.51 -0.40 17.61
N GLY A 363 14.01 0.33 18.60
CA GLY A 363 14.55 -0.26 19.83
C GLY A 363 13.49 -1.02 20.65
N ARG A 364 12.25 -0.54 20.66
CA ARG A 364 11.11 -1.27 21.26
C ARG A 364 10.80 -2.54 20.47
N LEU A 365 10.80 -2.49 19.13
CA LEU A 365 10.63 -3.67 18.26
C LEU A 365 11.70 -4.74 18.50
N GLU A 366 12.97 -4.34 18.64
CA GLU A 366 14.06 -5.27 18.99
C GLU A 366 13.83 -5.94 20.38
N GLY A 367 13.21 -5.22 21.31
CA GLY A 367 12.76 -5.75 22.60
C GLY A 367 11.61 -6.76 22.48
N VAL A 368 10.59 -6.45 21.67
CA VAL A 368 9.49 -7.38 21.36
C VAL A 368 10.03 -8.64 20.68
N LYS A 369 10.92 -8.48 19.70
CA LYS A 369 11.60 -9.58 19.02
C LYS A 369 12.34 -10.47 20.01
N ALA A 370 13.09 -9.89 20.95
CA ALA A 370 13.80 -10.65 21.98
C ALA A 370 12.85 -11.45 22.91
N ALA A 371 11.64 -10.96 23.16
CA ALA A 371 10.66 -11.66 23.99
C ALA A 371 9.95 -12.82 23.26
N PHE A 372 9.62 -12.64 21.98
CA PHE A 372 8.72 -13.55 21.25
C PHE A 372 9.39 -14.39 20.13
N ASP A 373 10.58 -14.00 19.67
CA ASP A 373 11.45 -14.76 18.77
C ASP A 373 12.94 -14.55 19.13
N PRO A 374 13.38 -14.99 20.33
CA PRO A 374 14.74 -14.77 20.82
C PRO A 374 15.83 -15.46 19.98
N LEU A 375 15.45 -16.45 19.17
CA LEU A 375 16.35 -17.20 18.29
C LEU A 375 16.47 -16.58 16.90
N ASN A 376 15.74 -15.49 16.64
CA ASN A 376 15.69 -14.82 15.35
C ASN A 376 15.37 -15.82 14.22
N LEU A 377 14.36 -16.67 14.43
CA LEU A 377 13.92 -17.64 13.44
C LEU A 377 13.25 -16.94 12.25
N PHE A 378 12.43 -15.94 12.53
CA PHE A 378 11.81 -15.09 11.51
C PHE A 378 12.77 -13.96 11.13
N ARG A 379 13.86 -14.32 10.46
CA ARG A 379 14.91 -13.40 9.99
C ARG A 379 14.64 -12.95 8.54
N ASP A 380 15.40 -11.95 8.08
CA ASP A 380 15.40 -11.42 6.71
C ASP A 380 14.11 -10.71 6.26
N LEU A 381 13.21 -10.42 7.22
CA LEU A 381 12.08 -9.53 7.05
C LEU A 381 12.36 -8.23 7.83
N ASN A 382 12.45 -7.09 7.13
CA ASN A 382 12.51 -5.73 7.70
C ASN A 382 13.65 -5.46 8.69
N TYR A 383 14.71 -6.27 8.71
CA TYR A 383 15.93 -6.08 9.52
C TYR A 383 15.74 -5.97 11.06
N VAL A 384 14.59 -6.38 11.61
CA VAL A 384 14.34 -6.35 13.07
C VAL A 384 15.00 -7.56 13.75
N HIS A 385 15.98 -7.31 14.60
CA HIS A 385 16.75 -8.34 15.31
C HIS A 385 16.54 -8.26 16.83
N PRO A 386 16.67 -9.38 17.57
CA PRO A 386 16.58 -9.34 19.02
C PRO A 386 17.79 -8.58 19.60
N ASN A 387 17.55 -7.71 20.59
CA ASN A 387 18.58 -6.93 21.30
C ASN A 387 19.44 -7.76 22.28
N VAL A 388 19.82 -8.98 21.88
CA VAL A 388 20.66 -9.91 22.64
C VAL A 388 21.73 -10.52 21.73
N LYS A 389 22.88 -10.84 22.32
CA LYS A 389 24.01 -11.45 21.62
C LYS A 389 23.56 -12.79 21.01
N GLN A 390 23.47 -12.86 19.68
CA GLN A 390 22.99 -14.06 19.01
C GLN A 390 23.93 -15.24 19.29
N PRO A 391 23.41 -16.44 19.58
CA PRO A 391 24.23 -17.64 19.61
C PRO A 391 24.88 -17.83 18.25
N THR A 392 26.20 -17.98 18.21
CA THR A 392 27.01 -18.10 16.98
C THR A 392 26.67 -19.35 16.13
N ASN A 393 25.77 -20.22 16.60
CA ASN A 393 25.47 -21.53 16.01
C ASN A 393 23.97 -21.72 15.69
N LEU A 394 23.24 -20.67 15.28
CA LEU A 394 21.85 -20.83 14.83
C LEU A 394 21.75 -20.88 13.30
N PHE A 395 21.88 -22.11 12.81
CA PHE A 395 21.48 -22.58 11.47
C PHE A 395 22.35 -22.11 10.30
N HIS A 396 23.51 -22.76 10.13
CA HIS A 396 24.07 -22.99 8.80
C HIS A 396 23.63 -24.40 8.34
N GLY A 397 22.69 -24.49 7.40
CA GLY A 397 22.64 -25.61 6.45
C GLY A 397 21.76 -26.85 6.70
N GLU A 398 21.18 -27.11 7.87
CA GLU A 398 20.60 -28.46 8.12
C GLU A 398 19.06 -28.63 7.97
N ILE A 399 18.25 -27.57 7.95
CA ILE A 399 16.77 -27.74 7.93
C ILE A 399 16.19 -28.10 6.55
N TYR A 400 16.90 -27.86 5.44
CA TYR A 400 16.37 -28.23 4.12
C TYR A 400 16.30 -29.75 3.89
N ASN A 401 17.02 -30.57 4.67
CA ASN A 401 17.13 -32.01 4.43
C ASN A 401 16.42 -32.91 5.47
N SER A 402 15.76 -32.37 6.50
CA SER A 402 15.23 -33.19 7.60
C SER A 402 13.75 -33.01 7.92
N LEU A 403 12.99 -32.22 7.15
CA LEU A 403 11.53 -32.33 7.19
C LEU A 403 11.14 -33.54 6.34
N PRO A 404 10.44 -34.55 6.88
CA PRO A 404 9.86 -35.59 6.05
C PRO A 404 8.68 -34.96 5.31
N PHE A 405 8.96 -34.31 4.18
CA PHE A 405 7.99 -34.24 3.11
C PHE A 405 7.81 -35.69 2.65
N ALA A 406 6.84 -36.38 3.23
CA ALA A 406 6.26 -37.53 2.55
C ALA A 406 5.90 -37.02 1.15
N ALA A 407 6.53 -37.59 0.13
CA ALA A 407 6.19 -37.32 -1.25
C ALA A 407 4.69 -37.61 -1.40
N ALA A 408 3.88 -36.57 -1.35
CA ALA A 408 2.51 -36.64 -1.82
C ALA A 408 2.65 -36.80 -3.32
N ASP A 409 2.26 -37.97 -3.82
CA ASP A 409 2.09 -38.22 -5.24
C ASP A 409 1.44 -37.00 -5.89
N ALA A 410 2.03 -36.55 -6.99
CA ALA A 410 1.54 -35.42 -7.77
C ALA A 410 0.08 -35.68 -8.19
N MET A 411 -0.87 -35.19 -7.39
CA MET A 411 -2.25 -35.08 -7.80
C MET A 411 -2.31 -33.93 -8.79
N ALA A 412 -2.47 -34.28 -10.07
CA ALA A 412 -2.88 -33.33 -11.10
C ALA A 412 -4.08 -32.51 -10.58
N PRO A 413 -4.14 -31.20 -10.86
CA PRO A 413 -5.24 -30.37 -10.42
C PRO A 413 -6.56 -30.95 -10.95
N ALA A 414 -7.50 -31.22 -10.05
CA ALA A 414 -8.84 -31.64 -10.42
C ALA A 414 -9.47 -30.55 -11.32
N PRO A 415 -10.08 -30.89 -12.46
CA PRO A 415 -10.76 -29.91 -13.29
C PRO A 415 -11.91 -29.30 -12.50
N TYR A 416 -11.97 -27.97 -12.49
CA TYR A 416 -13.10 -27.19 -11.96
C TYR A 416 -14.39 -27.63 -12.66
N THR A 417 -15.28 -28.31 -11.95
CA THR A 417 -16.66 -28.53 -12.42
C THR A 417 -17.42 -27.22 -12.30
N ALA A 418 -17.68 -26.58 -13.44
CA ALA A 418 -18.60 -25.45 -13.50
C ALA A 418 -19.98 -25.87 -12.97
N MET A 419 -20.53 -25.14 -12.00
CA MET A 419 -21.95 -25.24 -11.66
C MET A 419 -22.74 -24.68 -12.85
N SER A 420 -23.25 -25.56 -13.70
CA SER A 420 -24.22 -25.25 -14.74
C SER A 420 -25.53 -24.82 -14.09
N GLY A 421 -25.93 -23.56 -14.27
CA GLY A 421 -27.20 -23.09 -13.72
C GLY A 421 -27.53 -21.63 -13.98
N VAL A 422 -27.15 -21.06 -15.12
CA VAL A 422 -27.76 -19.81 -15.64
C VAL A 422 -27.79 -19.90 -17.17
N GLU A 423 -28.98 -20.07 -17.74
CA GLU A 423 -29.22 -19.98 -19.18
C GLU A 423 -29.00 -18.53 -19.65
N ALA A 424 -28.24 -18.36 -20.73
CA ALA A 424 -28.07 -17.09 -21.41
C ALA A 424 -29.33 -16.74 -22.24
N PRO A 425 -29.79 -15.48 -22.30
CA PRO A 425 -30.87 -15.11 -23.20
C PRO A 425 -30.39 -15.16 -24.66
N GLN A 426 -31.19 -15.78 -25.52
CA GLN A 426 -30.98 -15.80 -26.98
C GLN A 426 -31.11 -14.38 -27.57
N PRO A 427 -30.31 -14.04 -28.59
CA PRO A 427 -30.34 -12.73 -29.22
C PRO A 427 -31.59 -12.58 -30.11
N MET A 428 -32.26 -11.43 -30.02
CA MET A 428 -33.13 -10.89 -31.07
C MET A 428 -32.41 -9.78 -31.81
#